data_AF-A0A538L5Q4-F1
#
_entry.id   AF-A0A538L5Q4-F1
#
_cell.length_a   1.000
_cell.length_b   1.000
_cell.length_c   1.000
_cell.angle_alpha   90.00
_cell.angle_beta   90.00
_cell.angle_gamma   90.00
#
_symmetry.space_group_name_H-M   'P 1'
#
loop_
_entity.id
_entity.type
_entity.pdbx_description
1 polymer ?
#
loop_
_entity_poly.entity_id
_entity_poly.type
_entity_poly.pdbx_seq_one_letter_code
_entity_poly.pdbx_strand_id
1 'polypeptide(L)'
;MPRPARSSSRNIYAATGAGMLSPVVKHDPPLVYVPNSRSNSVDVIDPHSYRVVAHFNSGLVPQHVTPSWDLRTLWVDNDAGNSLTPIDPHTGRPGRPVPVADPYNLYFTPNGKYAIVVAEQLQRLDFRDAHSMKLHRSVRVPCLGVDHMDFTADGRLLLASCEFAGKMIVVDVKRERLVRTIDIQPGSMPQDVKLSPDGRTFYVADMATGGVWLIGAGGFRLKGFLPTGRGAHGLYASRDARRLYVSNRGEGSISVISFRKGRVLTKWRLPGGGSPDMGGVSNDGKVLWLTGRYDAVVYAIRTKDGHLIKKIPVGQGPHGLCVWPQPGRYSLGHTGVFR
;
A
#
# COMPACT_ATOMS: atom_id res chain seq x y z
N MET A 1 -19.25 -8.65 -42.17
CA MET A 1 -19.35 -8.97 -40.73
C MET A 1 -18.89 -7.77 -39.92
N PRO A 2 -19.65 -7.30 -38.92
CA PRO A 2 -19.24 -6.19 -38.07
C PRO A 2 -17.98 -6.58 -37.29
N ARG A 3 -16.95 -5.73 -37.34
CA ARG A 3 -15.76 -5.84 -36.50
C ARG A 3 -16.17 -5.95 -35.02
N PRO A 4 -15.67 -6.92 -34.24
CA PRO A 4 -15.94 -6.93 -32.81
C PRO A 4 -15.39 -5.63 -32.20
N ALA A 5 -16.25 -4.94 -31.46
CA ALA A 5 -15.90 -3.74 -30.71
C ALA A 5 -14.63 -4.03 -29.88
N ARG A 6 -13.65 -3.11 -29.96
CA ARG A 6 -12.45 -3.17 -29.13
C ARG A 6 -12.88 -3.33 -27.67
N SER A 7 -12.50 -4.47 -27.07
CA SER A 7 -12.49 -4.78 -25.64
C SER A 7 -12.62 -3.53 -24.78
N SER A 8 -13.64 -3.50 -23.91
CA SER A 8 -13.75 -2.57 -22.79
C SER A 8 -12.36 -2.27 -22.23
N SER A 9 -12.02 -0.99 -22.07
CA SER A 9 -10.75 -0.57 -21.46
C SER A 9 -10.52 -1.39 -20.19
N ARG A 10 -9.49 -2.25 -20.17
CA ARG A 10 -9.20 -3.12 -19.02
C ARG A 10 -8.98 -2.23 -17.80
N ASN A 11 -9.91 -2.26 -16.85
CA ASN A 11 -9.75 -1.65 -15.54
C ASN A 11 -9.08 -2.67 -14.62
N ILE A 12 -7.84 -2.44 -14.19
CA ILE A 12 -7.11 -3.36 -13.30
C ILE A 12 -7.76 -3.48 -11.91
N TYR A 13 -8.61 -2.52 -11.54
CA TYR A 13 -9.38 -2.50 -10.29
C TYR A 13 -10.81 -3.05 -10.46
N ALA A 14 -11.13 -3.71 -11.57
CA ALA A 14 -12.50 -4.17 -11.85
C ALA A 14 -13.05 -5.14 -10.80
N ALA A 15 -12.18 -5.90 -10.11
CA ALA A 15 -12.57 -6.82 -9.04
C ALA A 15 -12.57 -6.17 -7.65
N THR A 16 -12.13 -4.91 -7.51
CA THR A 16 -11.99 -4.23 -6.22
C THR A 16 -13.11 -3.20 -6.00
N GLY A 17 -14.27 -3.41 -6.63
CA GLY A 17 -15.45 -2.55 -6.46
C GLY A 17 -16.04 -2.65 -5.06
N ALA A 18 -16.86 -1.66 -4.68
CA ALA A 18 -17.48 -1.63 -3.35
C ALA A 18 -18.29 -2.90 -3.08
N GLY A 19 -18.01 -3.59 -1.98
CA GLY A 19 -18.71 -4.83 -1.61
C GLY A 19 -18.31 -6.07 -2.41
N MET A 20 -17.37 -5.99 -3.36
CA MET A 20 -16.91 -7.12 -4.17
C MET A 20 -15.91 -8.01 -3.39
N LEU A 21 -16.34 -8.50 -2.24
CA LEU A 21 -15.55 -9.40 -1.40
C LEU A 21 -15.46 -10.80 -2.02
N SER A 22 -14.27 -11.39 -2.00
CA SER A 22 -14.08 -12.81 -2.32
C SER A 22 -14.84 -13.70 -1.32
N PRO A 23 -15.35 -14.88 -1.73
CA PRO A 23 -15.93 -15.86 -0.82
C PRO A 23 -15.01 -16.25 0.35
N VAL A 24 -13.69 -16.11 0.18
CA VAL A 24 -12.68 -16.39 1.23
C VAL A 24 -12.88 -15.49 2.46
N VAL A 25 -13.26 -14.22 2.25
CA VAL A 25 -13.20 -13.18 3.30
C VAL A 25 -14.56 -12.53 3.59
N LYS A 26 -15.61 -12.90 2.86
CA LYS A 26 -16.94 -12.28 2.97
C LYS A 26 -17.59 -12.40 4.36
N HIS A 27 -17.08 -13.31 5.20
CA HIS A 27 -17.59 -13.55 6.55
C HIS A 27 -16.59 -13.13 7.64
N ASP A 28 -15.48 -12.52 7.26
CA ASP A 28 -14.47 -12.05 8.21
C ASP A 28 -15.01 -10.82 8.96
N PRO A 29 -14.69 -10.69 10.26
CA PRO A 29 -15.06 -9.51 11.02
C PRO A 29 -14.41 -8.26 10.41
N PRO A 30 -15.17 -7.16 10.23
CA PRO A 30 -14.60 -5.91 9.76
C PRO A 30 -13.71 -5.32 10.86
N LEU A 31 -12.42 -5.20 10.61
CA LEU A 31 -11.42 -4.74 11.56
C LEU A 31 -10.37 -3.87 10.87
N VAL A 32 -9.73 -2.97 11.63
CA VAL A 32 -8.59 -2.19 11.16
C VAL A 32 -7.39 -2.49 12.04
N TYR A 33 -6.34 -3.06 11.46
CA TYR A 33 -5.11 -3.47 12.14
C TYR A 33 -4.05 -2.38 11.95
N VAL A 34 -3.54 -1.85 13.06
CA VAL A 34 -2.67 -0.67 13.06
C VAL A 34 -1.32 -1.05 13.66
N PRO A 35 -0.27 -1.24 12.86
CA PRO A 35 1.07 -1.50 13.36
C PRO A 35 1.67 -0.20 13.90
N ASN A 36 2.17 -0.26 15.15
CA ASN A 36 2.77 0.86 15.87
C ASN A 36 4.29 0.67 15.95
N SER A 37 5.01 1.18 14.96
CA SER A 37 6.45 0.93 14.78
C SER A 37 7.33 1.32 15.97
N ARG A 38 6.92 2.33 16.76
CA ARG A 38 7.67 2.78 17.95
C ARG A 38 7.18 2.14 19.25
N SER A 39 6.07 1.43 19.22
CA SER A 39 5.51 0.71 20.37
C SER A 39 5.66 -0.81 20.26
N ASN A 40 6.16 -1.34 19.14
CA ASN A 40 6.31 -2.77 18.89
C ASN A 40 4.98 -3.55 19.11
N SER A 41 3.87 -2.95 18.70
CA SER A 41 2.53 -3.48 18.95
C SER A 41 1.62 -3.28 17.75
N VAL A 42 0.46 -3.94 17.79
CA VAL A 42 -0.65 -3.73 16.86
C VAL A 42 -1.90 -3.41 17.67
N ASP A 43 -2.55 -2.30 17.33
CA ASP A 43 -3.90 -1.98 17.78
C ASP A 43 -4.92 -2.47 16.76
N VAL A 44 -6.04 -3.02 17.23
CA VAL A 44 -7.15 -3.46 16.39
C VAL A 44 -8.35 -2.60 16.68
N ILE A 45 -8.85 -1.91 15.66
CA ILE A 45 -9.99 -0.99 15.74
C ILE A 45 -11.22 -1.64 15.12
N ASP A 46 -12.35 -1.56 15.82
CA ASP A 46 -13.67 -1.82 15.23
C ASP A 46 -14.11 -0.59 14.41
N PRO A 47 -14.30 -0.73 13.08
CA PRO A 47 -14.66 0.38 12.20
C PRO A 47 -16.10 0.90 12.41
N HIS A 48 -16.95 0.20 13.16
CA HIS A 48 -18.31 0.65 13.48
C HIS A 48 -18.33 1.55 14.72
N SER A 49 -17.68 1.12 15.81
CA SER A 49 -17.61 1.92 17.05
C SER A 49 -16.47 2.94 17.06
N TYR A 50 -15.49 2.81 16.16
CA TYR A 50 -14.25 3.58 16.13
C TYR A 50 -13.44 3.49 17.44
N ARG A 51 -13.46 2.32 18.07
CA ARG A 51 -12.72 2.04 19.30
C ARG A 51 -11.66 0.98 19.05
N VAL A 52 -10.54 1.09 19.75
CA VAL A 52 -9.59 -0.01 19.88
C VAL A 52 -10.28 -1.12 20.69
N VAL A 53 -10.42 -2.30 20.09
CA VAL A 53 -11.10 -3.47 20.65
C VAL A 53 -10.14 -4.60 21.01
N ALA A 54 -8.92 -4.58 20.47
CA ALA A 54 -7.85 -5.47 20.89
C ALA A 54 -6.48 -4.79 20.71
N HIS A 55 -5.50 -5.30 21.42
CA HIS A 55 -4.12 -4.86 21.40
C HIS A 55 -3.23 -6.07 21.62
N PHE A 56 -2.13 -6.19 20.87
CA PHE A 56 -1.12 -7.21 21.12
C PHE A 56 0.29 -6.73 20.78
N ASN A 57 1.28 -7.28 21.49
CA ASN A 57 2.68 -7.09 21.16
C ASN A 57 3.02 -7.84 19.87
N SER A 58 3.81 -7.21 19.00
CA SER A 58 4.37 -7.83 17.80
C SER A 58 5.90 -7.94 17.92
N GLY A 59 6.58 -8.30 16.84
CA GLY A 59 8.02 -8.15 16.73
C GLY A 59 8.45 -6.68 16.73
N LEU A 60 9.78 -6.44 16.76
CA LEU A 60 10.32 -5.08 16.78
C LEU A 60 10.02 -4.33 15.48
N VAL A 61 9.64 -3.06 15.61
CA VAL A 61 9.37 -2.12 14.51
C VAL A 61 8.40 -2.71 13.47
N PRO A 62 7.14 -2.99 13.84
CA PRO A 62 6.13 -3.40 12.88
C PRO A 62 5.82 -2.23 11.94
N GLN A 63 6.06 -2.38 10.64
CA GLN A 63 5.90 -1.31 9.66
C GLN A 63 4.55 -1.38 8.93
N HIS A 64 4.12 -2.58 8.53
CA HIS A 64 2.89 -2.79 7.76
C HIS A 64 2.12 -3.99 8.28
N VAL A 65 0.80 -3.97 8.05
CA VAL A 65 -0.03 -5.18 8.06
C VAL A 65 -0.45 -5.48 6.64
N THR A 66 -0.06 -6.64 6.12
CA THR A 66 -0.18 -6.99 4.70
C THR A 66 -0.99 -8.28 4.53
N PRO A 67 -2.12 -8.26 3.80
CA PRO A 67 -2.85 -9.48 3.47
C PRO A 67 -2.06 -10.38 2.52
N SER A 68 -2.05 -11.69 2.80
CA SER A 68 -1.49 -12.72 1.93
C SER A 68 -2.20 -12.75 0.57
N TRP A 69 -1.53 -13.26 -0.46
CA TRP A 69 -2.10 -13.37 -1.80
C TRP A 69 -3.47 -14.05 -1.81
N ASP A 70 -3.60 -15.16 -1.09
CA ASP A 70 -4.82 -15.96 -0.98
C ASP A 70 -5.84 -15.40 0.02
N LEU A 71 -5.55 -14.27 0.65
CA LEU A 71 -6.41 -13.57 1.61
C LEU A 71 -6.65 -14.33 2.94
N ARG A 72 -5.91 -15.41 3.20
CA ARG A 72 -6.12 -16.27 4.38
C ARG A 72 -5.29 -15.89 5.59
N THR A 73 -4.34 -14.97 5.45
CA THR A 73 -3.47 -14.52 6.53
C THR A 73 -3.19 -13.05 6.37
N LEU A 74 -3.19 -12.30 7.47
CA LEU A 74 -2.63 -10.95 7.49
C LEU A 74 -1.25 -11.03 8.15
N TRP A 75 -0.23 -10.45 7.55
CA TRP A 75 1.13 -10.47 8.06
C TRP A 75 1.48 -9.13 8.69
N VAL A 76 1.95 -9.14 9.93
CA VAL A 76 2.64 -7.98 10.52
C VAL A 76 4.10 -8.06 10.10
N ASP A 77 4.55 -7.05 9.39
CA ASP A 77 5.88 -6.96 8.80
C ASP A 77 6.82 -6.32 9.85
N ASN A 78 7.46 -7.16 10.70
CA ASN A 78 8.34 -6.71 11.79
C ASN A 78 9.77 -6.55 11.28
N ASP A 79 10.05 -5.34 10.79
CA ASP A 79 11.28 -4.93 10.12
C ASP A 79 12.53 -5.23 10.97
N ALA A 80 12.76 -4.48 12.05
CA ALA A 80 13.87 -4.73 12.97
C ALA A 80 13.74 -6.07 13.72
N GLY A 81 12.51 -6.58 13.85
CA GLY A 81 12.21 -7.85 14.49
C GLY A 81 12.58 -9.08 13.64
N ASN A 82 12.99 -8.88 12.39
CA ASN A 82 13.37 -9.95 11.46
C ASN A 82 12.35 -11.11 11.45
N SER A 83 11.06 -10.77 11.41
CA SER A 83 9.99 -11.76 11.40
C SER A 83 8.69 -11.23 10.79
N LEU A 84 7.88 -12.15 10.27
CA LEU A 84 6.48 -11.90 9.93
C LEU A 84 5.58 -12.52 11.00
N THR A 85 4.72 -11.74 11.65
CA THR A 85 3.71 -12.29 12.58
C THR A 85 2.40 -12.54 11.83
N PRO A 86 1.90 -13.78 11.71
CA PRO A 86 0.61 -14.02 11.09
C PRO A 86 -0.53 -13.56 12.01
N ILE A 87 -1.61 -13.09 11.43
CA ILE A 87 -2.91 -12.85 12.06
C ILE A 87 -3.93 -13.68 11.28
N ASP A 88 -4.74 -14.45 12.00
CA ASP A 88 -5.91 -15.10 11.44
C ASP A 88 -7.01 -14.05 11.21
N PRO A 89 -7.37 -13.75 9.94
CA PRO A 89 -8.35 -12.71 9.63
C PRO A 89 -9.76 -13.03 10.13
N HIS A 90 -10.10 -14.31 10.36
CA HIS A 90 -11.42 -14.70 10.85
C HIS A 90 -11.60 -14.41 12.34
N THR A 91 -10.52 -14.56 13.12
CA THR A 91 -10.54 -14.41 14.59
C THR A 91 -9.87 -13.13 15.09
N GLY A 92 -9.07 -12.48 14.24
CA GLY A 92 -8.24 -11.32 14.57
C GLY A 92 -7.06 -11.63 15.51
N ARG A 93 -6.75 -12.92 15.74
CA ARG A 93 -5.73 -13.33 16.70
C ARG A 93 -4.35 -13.48 16.03
N PRO A 94 -3.27 -13.01 16.68
CA PRO A 94 -1.91 -13.25 16.19
C PRO A 94 -1.49 -14.72 16.42
N GLY A 95 -0.68 -15.24 15.50
CA GLY A 95 -0.06 -16.56 15.58
C GLY A 95 1.44 -16.48 15.85
N ARG A 96 2.14 -17.60 15.63
CA ARG A 96 3.58 -17.70 15.86
C ARG A 96 4.37 -16.97 14.74
N PRO A 97 5.30 -16.06 15.08
CA PRO A 97 6.12 -15.38 14.08
C PRO A 97 6.98 -16.34 13.24
N VAL A 98 7.17 -15.99 11.98
CA VAL A 98 8.01 -16.70 11.01
C VAL A 98 9.29 -15.88 10.77
N PRO A 99 10.50 -16.48 10.91
CA PRO A 99 11.75 -15.77 10.67
C PRO A 99 11.90 -15.31 9.22
N VAL A 100 12.07 -14.00 9.03
CA VAL A 100 12.24 -13.36 7.72
C VAL A 100 13.14 -12.15 7.94
N ALA A 101 14.26 -12.07 7.22
CA ALA A 101 15.18 -10.94 7.41
C ALA A 101 14.55 -9.64 6.90
N ASP A 102 14.60 -8.58 7.72
CA ASP A 102 14.32 -7.19 7.35
C ASP A 102 13.00 -6.97 6.57
N PRO A 103 11.83 -7.48 7.01
CA PRO A 103 10.60 -7.33 6.26
C PRO A 103 10.01 -5.94 6.48
N TYR A 104 10.52 -4.93 5.77
CA TYR A 104 9.94 -3.60 5.81
C TYR A 104 8.56 -3.61 5.13
N ASN A 105 8.45 -4.21 3.95
CA ASN A 105 7.20 -4.33 3.19
C ASN A 105 7.06 -5.76 2.65
N LEU A 106 5.83 -6.15 2.34
CA LEU A 106 5.52 -7.46 1.79
C LEU A 106 4.63 -7.33 0.55
N TYR A 107 5.04 -7.98 -0.54
CA TYR A 107 4.30 -8.07 -1.79
C TYR A 107 4.12 -9.51 -2.23
N PHE A 108 3.29 -9.73 -3.23
CA PHE A 108 3.09 -11.05 -3.82
C PHE A 108 3.12 -10.95 -5.34
N THR A 109 3.78 -11.93 -5.96
CA THR A 109 3.71 -12.11 -7.41
C THR A 109 2.25 -12.34 -7.85
N PRO A 110 1.82 -11.81 -9.02
CA PRO A 110 0.41 -11.90 -9.41
C PRO A 110 -0.15 -13.32 -9.57
N ASN A 111 0.71 -14.31 -9.81
CA ASN A 111 0.33 -15.72 -9.87
C ASN A 111 0.31 -16.42 -8.50
N GLY A 112 0.58 -15.70 -7.40
CA GLY A 112 0.58 -16.23 -6.04
C GLY A 112 1.76 -17.16 -5.71
N LYS A 113 2.74 -17.32 -6.61
CA LYS A 113 3.83 -18.28 -6.40
C LYS A 113 4.79 -17.83 -5.31
N TYR A 114 5.17 -16.55 -5.37
CA TYR A 114 6.13 -15.97 -4.45
C TYR A 114 5.56 -14.78 -3.68
N ALA A 115 5.86 -14.75 -2.39
CA ALA A 115 5.95 -13.55 -1.59
C ALA A 115 7.26 -12.81 -1.96
N ILE A 116 7.22 -11.49 -1.98
CA ILE A 116 8.37 -10.62 -2.21
C ILE A 116 8.52 -9.78 -0.95
N VAL A 117 9.49 -10.17 -0.11
CA VAL A 117 9.87 -9.37 1.05
C VAL A 117 10.79 -8.25 0.59
N VAL A 118 10.46 -7.04 0.97
CA VAL A 118 11.29 -5.86 0.70
C VAL A 118 12.23 -5.68 1.88
N ALA A 119 13.45 -6.17 1.69
CA ALA A 119 14.55 -6.04 2.65
C ALA A 119 15.34 -4.77 2.33
N GLU A 120 14.77 -3.65 2.77
CA GLU A 120 15.21 -2.29 2.51
C GLU A 120 16.67 -2.07 2.95
N GLN A 121 17.01 -2.39 4.21
CA GLN A 121 18.34 -2.21 4.78
C GLN A 121 19.36 -3.12 4.09
N LEU A 122 18.91 -4.27 3.60
CA LEU A 122 19.74 -5.22 2.85
C LEU A 122 19.80 -4.93 1.35
N GLN A 123 19.10 -3.89 0.87
CA GLN A 123 19.02 -3.47 -0.53
C GLN A 123 18.68 -4.63 -1.48
N ARG A 124 17.66 -5.41 -1.13
CA ARG A 124 17.25 -6.58 -1.92
C ARG A 124 15.76 -6.84 -1.85
N LEU A 125 15.26 -7.47 -2.91
CA LEU A 125 13.94 -8.08 -2.95
C LEU A 125 14.08 -9.59 -2.76
N ASP A 126 13.56 -10.11 -1.65
CA ASP A 126 13.62 -11.53 -1.30
C ASP A 126 12.36 -12.24 -1.79
N PHE A 127 12.49 -12.99 -2.87
CA PHE A 127 11.45 -13.89 -3.38
C PHE A 127 11.42 -15.14 -2.50
N ARG A 128 10.28 -15.37 -1.87
CA ARG A 128 10.00 -16.47 -0.94
C ARG A 128 8.79 -17.23 -1.42
N ASP A 129 8.72 -18.53 -1.16
CA ASP A 129 7.49 -19.28 -1.38
C ASP A 129 6.32 -18.61 -0.62
N ALA A 130 5.22 -18.32 -1.31
CA ALA A 130 4.15 -17.48 -0.75
C ALA A 130 3.39 -18.12 0.43
N HIS A 131 3.49 -19.43 0.61
CA HIS A 131 2.79 -20.18 1.65
C HIS A 131 3.70 -20.51 2.83
N SER A 132 4.91 -21.00 2.56
CA SER A 132 5.87 -21.41 3.59
C SER A 132 6.85 -20.32 4.02
N MET A 133 6.92 -19.20 3.29
CA MET A 133 7.90 -18.11 3.46
C MET A 133 9.38 -18.52 3.33
N LYS A 134 9.64 -19.73 2.85
CA LYS A 134 11.00 -20.22 2.58
C LYS A 134 11.63 -19.39 1.46
N LEU A 135 12.85 -18.92 1.68
CA LEU A 135 13.60 -18.15 0.69
C LEU A 135 13.86 -18.98 -0.57
N HIS A 136 13.45 -18.44 -1.71
CA HIS A 136 13.75 -18.96 -3.03
C HIS A 136 14.95 -18.26 -3.65
N ARG A 137 14.92 -16.92 -3.67
CA ARG A 137 15.96 -16.10 -4.30
C ARG A 137 15.98 -14.68 -3.74
N SER A 138 17.17 -14.09 -3.65
CA SER A 138 17.33 -12.66 -3.37
C SER A 138 17.78 -11.92 -4.63
N VAL A 139 17.11 -10.82 -4.95
CA VAL A 139 17.46 -9.91 -6.04
C VAL A 139 18.06 -8.65 -5.43
N ARG A 140 19.38 -8.48 -5.51
CA ARG A 140 20.04 -7.25 -5.07
C ARG A 140 19.63 -6.09 -5.98
N VAL A 141 19.34 -4.94 -5.38
CA VAL A 141 18.97 -3.73 -6.09
C VAL A 141 19.96 -2.60 -5.75
N PRO A 142 20.47 -1.85 -6.73
CA PRO A 142 21.48 -0.82 -6.51
C PRO A 142 20.80 0.50 -6.10
N CYS A 143 19.95 0.47 -5.08
CA CYS A 143 19.32 1.67 -4.57
C CYS A 143 19.08 1.59 -3.05
N LEU A 144 19.24 2.73 -2.38
CA LEU A 144 18.93 2.88 -0.97
C LEU A 144 17.43 3.17 -0.83
N GLY A 145 16.81 2.59 0.19
CA GLY A 145 15.40 2.77 0.47
C GLY A 145 14.48 2.09 -0.55
N VAL A 146 14.79 0.85 -1.00
CA VAL A 146 13.79 0.12 -1.79
C VAL A 146 12.62 -0.22 -0.88
N ASP A 147 11.41 0.20 -1.25
CA ASP A 147 10.27 0.05 -0.34
C ASP A 147 8.97 -0.31 -1.09
N HIS A 148 8.32 0.69 -1.67
CA HIS A 148 6.97 0.55 -2.19
C HIS A 148 6.96 0.13 -3.66
N MET A 149 5.98 -0.69 -4.08
CA MET A 149 5.86 -1.12 -5.47
C MET A 149 4.44 -1.35 -5.95
N ASP A 150 4.26 -1.35 -7.27
CA ASP A 150 3.08 -1.92 -7.93
C ASP A 150 3.52 -2.60 -9.24
N PHE A 151 2.63 -3.41 -9.79
CA PHE A 151 2.87 -4.23 -10.95
C PHE A 151 2.27 -3.58 -12.19
N THR A 152 2.92 -3.82 -13.33
CA THR A 152 2.30 -3.63 -14.65
C THR A 152 1.01 -4.45 -14.77
N ALA A 153 0.07 -4.00 -15.60
CA ALA A 153 -1.26 -4.61 -15.69
C ALA A 153 -1.25 -6.10 -16.09
N ASP A 154 -0.20 -6.56 -16.77
CA ASP A 154 0.00 -7.96 -17.14
C ASP A 154 0.86 -8.74 -16.14
N GLY A 155 1.31 -8.09 -15.06
CA GLY A 155 2.09 -8.68 -13.98
C GLY A 155 3.53 -9.04 -14.34
N ARG A 156 4.01 -8.68 -15.54
CA ARG A 156 5.34 -9.12 -16.01
C ARG A 156 6.47 -8.35 -15.34
N LEU A 157 6.24 -7.06 -15.08
CA LEU A 157 7.20 -6.15 -14.47
C LEU A 157 6.59 -5.51 -13.23
N LEU A 158 7.43 -5.25 -12.23
CA LEU A 158 7.11 -4.37 -11.10
C LEU A 158 7.95 -3.09 -11.19
N LEU A 159 7.41 -1.99 -10.67
CA LEU A 159 8.10 -0.72 -10.47
C LEU A 159 8.16 -0.47 -8.96
N ALA A 160 9.36 -0.32 -8.40
CA ALA A 160 9.56 -0.05 -6.99
C ALA A 160 10.26 1.31 -6.76
N SER A 161 9.89 2.00 -5.70
CA SER A 161 10.55 3.22 -5.25
C SER A 161 11.90 2.93 -4.61
N CYS A 162 12.79 3.91 -4.69
CA CYS A 162 14.06 3.95 -3.97
C CYS A 162 14.13 5.27 -3.22
N GLU A 163 13.56 5.30 -2.02
CA GLU A 163 13.21 6.49 -1.26
C GLU A 163 14.42 7.40 -1.06
N PHE A 164 15.53 6.84 -0.59
CA PHE A 164 16.73 7.61 -0.25
C PHE A 164 17.68 7.80 -1.44
N ALA A 165 17.28 7.39 -2.64
CA ALA A 165 18.10 7.50 -3.84
C ALA A 165 17.50 8.41 -4.94
N GLY A 166 16.26 8.89 -4.77
CA GLY A 166 15.57 9.70 -5.78
C GLY A 166 15.33 8.95 -7.11
N LYS A 167 15.20 7.63 -7.04
CA LYS A 167 15.13 6.73 -8.19
C LYS A 167 13.93 5.78 -8.08
N MET A 168 13.58 5.18 -9.21
CA MET A 168 12.75 3.98 -9.28
C MET A 168 13.54 2.84 -9.90
N ILE A 169 13.16 1.60 -9.59
CA ILE A 169 13.69 0.40 -10.23
C ILE A 169 12.59 -0.42 -10.88
N VAL A 170 12.92 -1.06 -11.99
CA VAL A 170 12.04 -1.98 -12.71
C VAL A 170 12.63 -3.38 -12.62
N VAL A 171 11.82 -4.34 -12.17
CA VAL A 171 12.23 -5.74 -12.02
C VAL A 171 11.35 -6.62 -12.90
N ASP A 172 11.97 -7.55 -13.62
CA ASP A 172 11.25 -8.63 -14.32
C ASP A 172 10.83 -9.67 -13.30
N VAL A 173 9.53 -9.86 -13.15
CA VAL A 173 8.95 -10.72 -12.11
C VAL A 173 9.25 -12.19 -12.38
N LYS A 174 9.19 -12.62 -13.65
CA LYS A 174 9.41 -14.02 -14.02
C LYS A 174 10.88 -14.41 -13.96
N ARG A 175 11.76 -13.49 -14.38
CA ARG A 175 13.22 -13.71 -14.38
C ARG A 175 13.87 -13.32 -13.07
N GLU A 176 13.11 -12.69 -12.17
CA GLU A 176 13.54 -12.21 -10.85
C GLU A 176 14.87 -11.45 -10.99
N ARG A 177 14.88 -10.40 -11.82
CA ARG A 177 16.09 -9.60 -12.06
C ARG A 177 15.75 -8.14 -12.32
N LEU A 178 16.63 -7.26 -11.87
CA LEU A 178 16.60 -5.85 -12.25
C LEU A 178 16.71 -5.72 -13.77
N VAL A 179 15.85 -4.87 -14.33
CA VAL A 179 15.80 -4.56 -15.77
C VAL A 179 16.26 -3.13 -16.02
N ARG A 180 15.88 -2.20 -15.14
CA ARG A 180 16.13 -0.78 -15.34
C ARG A 180 16.13 0.00 -14.03
N THR A 181 16.94 1.05 -13.97
CA THR A 181 16.84 2.12 -12.98
C THR A 181 16.40 3.40 -13.67
N ILE A 182 15.58 4.19 -13.01
CA ILE A 182 14.99 5.43 -13.52
C ILE A 182 15.31 6.52 -12.51
N ASP A 183 16.09 7.51 -12.92
CA ASP A 183 16.27 8.74 -12.15
C ASP A 183 15.02 9.62 -12.29
N ILE A 184 14.49 10.11 -11.17
CA ILE A 184 13.38 11.05 -11.17
C ILE A 184 13.94 12.47 -11.33
N GLN A 185 14.52 13.00 -10.25
CA GLN A 185 15.29 14.25 -10.24
C GLN A 185 16.13 14.31 -8.95
N PRO A 186 17.17 15.17 -8.90
CA PRO A 186 17.92 15.39 -7.67
C PRO A 186 17.02 15.85 -6.51
N GLY A 187 17.22 15.27 -5.32
CA GLY A 187 16.45 15.61 -4.12
C GLY A 187 15.05 14.98 -4.03
N SER A 188 14.64 14.18 -5.01
CA SER A 188 13.42 13.37 -4.93
C SER A 188 13.48 12.34 -3.81
N MET A 189 12.35 12.08 -3.17
CA MET A 189 12.19 11.03 -2.18
C MET A 189 10.90 10.24 -2.46
N PRO A 190 10.91 9.35 -3.48
CA PRO A 190 9.73 8.62 -3.89
C PRO A 190 9.28 7.63 -2.80
N GLN A 191 7.98 7.54 -2.59
CA GLN A 191 7.32 6.73 -1.56
C GLN A 191 6.41 5.71 -2.25
N ASP A 192 5.10 5.70 -1.96
CA ASP A 192 4.14 4.75 -2.50
C ASP A 192 3.96 4.86 -4.03
N VAL A 193 3.61 3.73 -4.65
CA VAL A 193 3.45 3.55 -6.09
C VAL A 193 2.11 2.90 -6.39
N LYS A 194 1.32 3.45 -7.33
CA LYS A 194 0.07 2.83 -7.82
C LYS A 194 -0.09 2.94 -9.32
N LEU A 195 -0.51 1.86 -9.96
CA LEU A 195 -0.87 1.86 -11.38
C LEU A 195 -2.27 2.44 -11.59
N SER A 196 -2.44 3.22 -12.65
CA SER A 196 -3.75 3.74 -13.06
C SER A 196 -4.73 2.63 -13.45
N PRO A 197 -6.05 2.86 -13.34
CA PRO A 197 -7.07 1.88 -13.71
C PRO A 197 -6.90 1.29 -15.11
N ASP A 198 -6.54 2.11 -16.09
CA ASP A 198 -6.32 1.69 -17.48
C ASP A 198 -4.98 0.96 -17.72
N GLY A 199 -4.16 0.81 -16.68
CA GLY A 199 -2.88 0.12 -16.72
C GLY A 199 -1.73 0.90 -17.39
N ARG A 200 -1.88 2.21 -17.63
CA ARG A 200 -0.96 2.97 -18.51
C ARG A 200 0.03 3.89 -17.80
N THR A 201 -0.24 4.28 -16.56
CA THR A 201 0.56 5.27 -15.83
C THR A 201 0.69 4.89 -14.38
N PHE A 202 1.92 4.73 -13.89
CA PHE A 202 2.22 4.69 -12.47
C PHE A 202 2.19 6.10 -11.90
N TYR A 203 1.54 6.23 -10.76
CA TYR A 203 1.55 7.38 -9.88
C TYR A 203 2.53 7.05 -8.75
N VAL A 204 3.51 7.92 -8.53
CA VAL A 204 4.55 7.74 -7.52
C VAL A 204 4.54 8.95 -6.60
N ALA A 205 4.16 8.77 -5.34
CA ALA A 205 4.22 9.85 -4.37
C ALA A 205 5.68 10.23 -4.10
N ASP A 206 5.97 11.52 -3.90
CA ASP A 206 7.30 12.01 -3.58
C ASP A 206 7.22 12.96 -2.40
N MET A 207 7.79 12.52 -1.28
CA MET A 207 7.64 13.20 0.00
C MET A 207 8.42 14.52 0.02
N ALA A 208 9.62 14.54 -0.56
CA ALA A 208 10.49 15.72 -0.60
C ALA A 208 9.98 16.77 -1.61
N THR A 209 9.54 16.33 -2.78
CA THR A 209 9.02 17.21 -3.84
C THR A 209 7.60 17.70 -3.55
N GLY A 210 6.82 16.95 -2.75
CA GLY A 210 5.47 17.35 -2.32
C GLY A 210 4.40 17.13 -3.38
N GLY A 211 4.39 15.96 -4.01
CA GLY A 211 3.43 15.64 -5.06
C GLY A 211 3.55 14.23 -5.59
N VAL A 212 3.05 14.03 -6.82
CA VAL A 212 3.00 12.72 -7.45
C VAL A 212 3.61 12.76 -8.85
N TRP A 213 4.67 11.99 -9.06
CA TRP A 213 5.26 11.77 -10.39
C TRP A 213 4.40 10.80 -11.20
N LEU A 214 4.35 11.04 -12.51
CA LEU A 214 3.67 10.20 -13.47
C LEU A 214 4.70 9.46 -14.32
N ILE A 215 4.71 8.13 -14.28
CA ILE A 215 5.62 7.29 -15.06
C ILE A 215 4.81 6.40 -16.00
N GLY A 216 5.12 6.38 -17.29
CA GLY A 216 4.42 5.52 -18.24
C GLY A 216 4.71 4.04 -18.02
N ALA A 217 3.69 3.20 -17.91
CA ALA A 217 3.87 1.75 -17.74
C ALA A 217 4.44 1.07 -18.99
N GLY A 218 4.14 1.60 -20.17
CA GLY A 218 4.79 1.21 -21.44
C GLY A 218 6.10 1.95 -21.61
N GLY A 219 7.20 1.38 -21.14
CA GLY A 219 8.56 1.90 -21.37
C GLY A 219 9.14 2.77 -20.24
N PHE A 220 8.42 2.97 -19.14
CA PHE A 220 8.91 3.58 -17.89
C PHE A 220 9.58 4.95 -18.07
N ARG A 221 8.91 5.83 -18.83
CA ARG A 221 9.34 7.21 -19.03
C ARG A 221 8.58 8.14 -18.09
N LEU A 222 9.30 9.08 -17.47
CA LEU A 222 8.70 10.18 -16.70
C LEU A 222 7.83 11.03 -17.64
N LYS A 223 6.57 11.25 -17.27
CA LYS A 223 5.57 11.98 -18.07
C LYS A 223 5.24 13.37 -17.50
N GLY A 224 5.47 13.58 -16.22
CA GLY A 224 5.16 14.84 -15.56
C GLY A 224 4.95 14.66 -14.05
N PHE A 225 4.49 15.73 -13.42
CA PHE A 225 4.32 15.85 -11.98
C PHE A 225 2.98 16.51 -11.65
N LEU A 226 2.31 16.03 -10.60
CA LEU A 226 1.10 16.60 -10.05
C LEU A 226 1.40 17.13 -8.63
N PRO A 227 1.44 18.44 -8.41
CA PRO A 227 1.60 18.99 -7.07
C PRO A 227 0.42 18.58 -6.18
N THR A 228 0.69 18.02 -4.99
CA THR A 228 -0.36 17.68 -4.01
C THR A 228 -0.17 18.52 -2.76
N GLY A 229 0.85 18.23 -1.96
CA GLY A 229 1.12 18.84 -0.67
C GLY A 229 2.41 18.29 -0.06
N ARG A 230 2.94 18.99 0.94
CA ARG A 230 4.19 18.62 1.60
C ARG A 230 4.10 17.20 2.18
N GLY A 231 5.11 16.40 1.90
CA GLY A 231 5.20 15.04 2.38
C GLY A 231 4.17 14.09 1.78
N ALA A 232 3.91 14.18 0.46
CA ALA A 232 3.09 13.20 -0.26
C ALA A 232 3.62 11.78 -0.01
N HIS A 233 2.75 10.87 0.43
CA HIS A 233 3.19 9.56 0.95
C HIS A 233 2.36 8.39 0.43
N GLY A 234 1.21 8.09 1.04
CA GLY A 234 0.36 6.94 0.69
C GLY A 234 -0.60 7.25 -0.47
N LEU A 235 -0.85 6.24 -1.31
CA LEU A 235 -1.68 6.34 -2.51
C LEU A 235 -2.82 5.31 -2.49
N TYR A 236 -4.08 5.76 -2.49
CA TYR A 236 -5.24 4.86 -2.37
C TYR A 236 -6.31 5.11 -3.44
N ALA A 237 -6.56 4.13 -4.30
CA ALA A 237 -7.61 4.22 -5.31
C ALA A 237 -9.00 4.12 -4.65
N SER A 238 -9.95 4.94 -5.11
CA SER A 238 -11.36 4.81 -4.74
C SER A 238 -11.94 3.50 -5.29
N ARG A 239 -12.96 2.96 -4.62
CA ARG A 239 -13.60 1.69 -5.01
C ARG A 239 -14.25 1.71 -6.40
N ASP A 240 -14.60 2.89 -6.90
CA ASP A 240 -15.09 3.07 -8.27
C ASP A 240 -13.97 3.28 -9.31
N ALA A 241 -12.70 3.22 -8.88
CA ALA A 241 -11.50 3.46 -9.69
C ALA A 241 -11.47 4.82 -10.40
N ARG A 242 -12.18 5.84 -9.89
CA ARG A 242 -12.23 7.18 -10.50
C ARG A 242 -11.28 8.18 -9.87
N ARG A 243 -10.92 7.96 -8.60
CA ARG A 243 -10.13 8.88 -7.78
C ARG A 243 -8.93 8.17 -7.16
N LEU A 244 -7.88 8.93 -6.92
CA LEU A 244 -6.72 8.53 -6.13
C LEU A 244 -6.59 9.49 -4.95
N TYR A 245 -6.62 8.97 -3.74
CA TYR A 245 -6.35 9.72 -2.51
C TYR A 245 -4.84 9.71 -2.25
N VAL A 246 -4.28 10.87 -1.97
CA VAL A 246 -2.86 11.06 -1.65
C VAL A 246 -2.77 11.68 -0.27
N SER A 247 -2.18 10.97 0.69
CA SER A 247 -1.88 11.54 1.99
C SER A 247 -0.66 12.46 1.91
N ASN A 248 -0.76 13.66 2.47
CA ASN A 248 0.34 14.61 2.56
C ASN A 248 0.76 14.72 4.03
N ARG A 249 1.62 13.78 4.45
CA ARG A 249 2.07 13.56 5.82
C ARG A 249 2.65 14.83 6.46
N GLY A 250 3.42 15.60 5.71
CA GLY A 250 4.04 16.83 6.21
C GLY A 250 3.14 18.06 6.22
N GLU A 251 1.98 18.02 5.55
CA GLU A 251 1.02 19.13 5.47
C GLU A 251 -0.21 18.93 6.38
N GLY A 252 -0.52 17.70 6.79
CA GLY A 252 -1.78 17.40 7.47
C GLY A 252 -3.00 17.46 6.53
N SER A 253 -2.80 17.04 5.27
CA SER A 253 -3.84 17.14 4.24
C SER A 253 -3.94 15.88 3.38
N ILE A 254 -5.04 15.75 2.63
CA ILE A 254 -5.28 14.68 1.67
C ILE A 254 -5.65 15.31 0.33
N SER A 255 -4.90 15.01 -0.73
CA SER A 255 -5.25 15.43 -2.09
C SER A 255 -6.06 14.36 -2.81
N VAL A 256 -7.05 14.77 -3.60
CA VAL A 256 -7.89 13.86 -4.39
C VAL A 256 -7.60 14.09 -5.87
N ILE A 257 -6.95 13.14 -6.52
CA ILE A 257 -6.65 13.17 -7.95
C ILE A 257 -7.75 12.45 -8.73
N SER A 258 -8.14 12.96 -9.89
CA SER A 258 -8.98 12.24 -10.84
C SER A 258 -8.12 11.46 -11.82
N PHE A 259 -8.33 10.15 -11.92
CA PHE A 259 -7.68 9.35 -12.96
C PHE A 259 -8.10 9.81 -14.36
N ARG A 260 -9.40 10.04 -14.59
CA ARG A 260 -9.91 10.50 -15.90
C ARG A 260 -9.37 11.85 -16.33
N LYS A 261 -9.32 12.82 -15.41
CA LYS A 261 -8.87 14.19 -15.73
C LYS A 261 -7.36 14.37 -15.61
N GLY A 262 -6.65 13.42 -15.01
CA GLY A 262 -5.20 13.51 -14.80
C GLY A 262 -4.76 14.70 -13.94
N ARG A 263 -5.60 15.16 -12.99
CA ARG A 263 -5.32 16.33 -12.15
C ARG A 263 -5.92 16.22 -10.75
N VAL A 264 -5.39 17.00 -9.81
CA VAL A 264 -5.99 17.21 -8.50
C VAL A 264 -7.37 17.88 -8.66
N LEU A 265 -8.37 17.35 -7.97
CA LEU A 265 -9.73 17.85 -7.91
C LEU A 265 -9.94 18.74 -6.68
N THR A 266 -9.43 18.31 -5.54
CA THR A 266 -9.59 18.99 -4.26
C THR A 266 -8.50 18.56 -3.28
N LYS A 267 -8.35 19.32 -2.20
CA LYS A 267 -7.48 19.02 -1.06
C LYS A 267 -8.29 19.17 0.22
N TRP A 268 -8.33 18.11 1.01
CA TRP A 268 -8.95 18.07 2.33
C TRP A 268 -7.90 18.35 3.39
N ARG A 269 -8.21 19.18 4.38
CA ARG A 269 -7.32 19.46 5.51
C ARG A 269 -7.87 18.79 6.76
N LEU A 270 -7.00 18.15 7.53
CA LEU A 270 -7.38 17.63 8.84
C LEU A 270 -7.53 18.80 9.82
N PRO A 271 -8.64 18.87 10.59
CA PRO A 271 -8.80 19.86 11.64
C PRO A 271 -7.67 19.77 12.66
N GLY A 272 -7.02 20.91 12.95
CA GLY A 272 -5.86 20.96 13.84
C GLY A 272 -4.57 20.41 13.22
N GLY A 273 -4.54 20.14 11.92
CA GLY A 273 -3.41 19.52 11.24
C GLY A 273 -3.32 18.01 11.50
N GLY A 274 -2.12 17.47 11.40
CA GLY A 274 -1.83 16.05 11.63
C GLY A 274 -0.77 15.52 10.66
N SER A 275 -0.55 14.21 10.72
CA SER A 275 0.46 13.52 9.92
C SER A 275 -0.12 12.33 9.14
N PRO A 276 -1.14 12.54 8.29
CA PRO A 276 -1.81 11.46 7.57
C PRO A 276 -0.81 10.72 6.71
N ASP A 277 -0.77 9.42 6.87
CA ASP A 277 0.30 8.62 6.34
C ASP A 277 -0.21 7.45 5.51
N MET A 278 -0.05 6.21 5.98
CA MET A 278 -0.42 5.02 5.24
C MET A 278 -1.71 4.41 5.80
N GLY A 279 -2.45 3.69 4.97
CA GLY A 279 -3.64 2.98 5.38
C GLY A 279 -4.42 2.35 4.24
N GLY A 280 -5.72 2.63 4.13
CA GLY A 280 -6.59 1.97 3.16
C GLY A 280 -8.01 2.52 3.10
N VAL A 281 -8.77 2.09 2.10
CA VAL A 281 -10.17 2.47 1.91
C VAL A 281 -11.08 1.34 2.39
N SER A 282 -12.18 1.67 3.06
CA SER A 282 -13.18 0.69 3.52
C SER A 282 -13.76 -0.12 2.36
N ASN A 283 -14.24 -1.33 2.67
CA ASN A 283 -14.88 -2.22 1.70
C ASN A 283 -15.96 -1.50 0.86
N ASP A 284 -16.83 -0.72 1.51
CA ASP A 284 -17.90 0.04 0.86
C ASP A 284 -17.44 1.35 0.18
N GLY A 285 -16.17 1.71 0.31
CA GLY A 285 -15.58 2.91 -0.29
C GLY A 285 -15.90 4.23 0.42
N LYS A 286 -16.61 4.21 1.56
CA LYS A 286 -17.11 5.41 2.23
C LYS A 286 -16.12 6.05 3.21
N VAL A 287 -15.14 5.29 3.69
CA VAL A 287 -14.17 5.75 4.69
C VAL A 287 -12.75 5.48 4.21
N LEU A 288 -11.93 6.52 4.18
CA LEU A 288 -10.48 6.45 4.04
C LEU A 288 -9.88 6.43 5.45
N TRP A 289 -9.10 5.40 5.74
CA TRP A 289 -8.40 5.21 7.00
C TRP A 289 -6.91 5.49 6.79
N LEU A 290 -6.35 6.39 7.57
CA LEU A 290 -4.93 6.76 7.50
C LEU A 290 -4.36 6.81 8.91
N THR A 291 -3.15 6.30 9.09
CA THR A 291 -2.38 6.53 10.32
C THR A 291 -1.91 7.97 10.42
N GLY A 292 -1.73 8.44 11.66
CA GLY A 292 -1.06 9.69 12.00
C GLY A 292 0.33 9.39 12.51
N ARG A 293 1.30 9.28 11.59
CA ARG A 293 2.66 8.77 11.87
C ARG A 293 3.35 9.45 13.04
N TYR A 294 3.13 10.75 13.23
CA TYR A 294 3.74 11.57 14.27
C TYR A 294 2.76 11.97 15.38
N ASP A 295 1.49 11.55 15.27
CA ASP A 295 0.40 11.97 16.16
C ASP A 295 -0.09 10.83 17.08
N ALA A 296 0.34 9.58 16.86
CA ALA A 296 -0.15 8.40 17.58
C ALA A 296 -1.69 8.23 17.49
N VAL A 297 -2.23 8.44 16.30
CA VAL A 297 -3.67 8.30 16.03
C VAL A 297 -3.92 7.58 14.71
N VAL A 298 -5.18 7.19 14.50
CA VAL A 298 -5.76 6.88 13.20
C VAL A 298 -6.86 7.90 12.86
N TYR A 299 -6.87 8.35 11.61
CA TYR A 299 -7.90 9.22 11.05
C TYR A 299 -8.88 8.39 10.20
N ALA A 300 -10.16 8.43 10.56
CA ALA A 300 -11.25 7.93 9.73
C ALA A 300 -11.90 9.10 8.99
N ILE A 301 -11.81 9.12 7.66
CA ILE A 301 -12.18 10.27 6.83
C ILE A 301 -13.26 9.85 5.83
N ARG A 302 -14.37 10.60 5.76
CA ARG A 302 -15.45 10.34 4.80
C ARG A 302 -15.00 10.66 3.38
N THR A 303 -15.06 9.70 2.47
CA THR A 303 -14.55 9.85 1.09
C THR A 303 -15.41 10.75 0.19
N LYS A 304 -16.67 11.01 0.58
CA LYS A 304 -17.60 11.87 -0.16
C LYS A 304 -17.08 13.32 -0.22
N ASP A 305 -16.57 13.83 0.89
CA ASP A 305 -16.31 15.25 1.11
C ASP A 305 -15.04 15.56 1.93
N GLY A 306 -14.36 14.54 2.46
CA GLY A 306 -13.13 14.72 3.25
C GLY A 306 -13.35 15.02 4.72
N HIS A 307 -14.58 14.92 5.21
CA HIS A 307 -14.88 15.17 6.62
C HIS A 307 -14.20 14.14 7.53
N LEU A 308 -13.45 14.60 8.52
CA LEU A 308 -12.87 13.76 9.57
C LEU A 308 -14.00 13.21 10.47
N ILE A 309 -14.30 11.92 10.36
CA ILE A 309 -15.31 11.23 11.17
C ILE A 309 -14.77 11.02 12.59
N LYS A 310 -13.54 10.53 12.70
CA LYS A 310 -12.91 10.25 13.99
C LYS A 310 -11.40 10.36 13.93
N LYS A 311 -10.82 10.87 15.01
CA LYS A 311 -9.39 10.76 15.38
C LYS A 311 -9.31 9.78 16.55
N ILE A 312 -8.67 8.64 16.35
CA ILE A 312 -8.67 7.50 17.28
C ILE A 312 -7.26 7.34 17.86
N PRO A 313 -7.05 7.44 19.18
CA PRO A 313 -5.76 7.19 19.80
C PRO A 313 -5.30 5.74 19.60
N VAL A 314 -4.01 5.56 19.27
CA VAL A 314 -3.31 4.27 19.11
C VAL A 314 -1.89 4.38 19.68
N GLY A 315 -1.09 3.32 19.55
CA GLY A 315 0.34 3.33 19.89
C GLY A 315 1.18 4.32 19.07
N GLN A 316 2.47 4.39 19.41
CA GLN A 316 3.41 5.35 18.84
C GLN A 316 3.94 4.90 17.47
N GLY A 317 4.10 5.87 16.57
CA GLY A 317 4.58 5.63 15.21
C GLY A 317 3.67 4.72 14.37
N PRO A 318 2.34 4.91 14.37
CA PRO A 318 1.45 4.09 13.54
C PRO A 318 1.81 4.29 12.06
N HIS A 319 1.80 3.21 11.26
CA HIS A 319 2.29 3.25 9.87
C HIS A 319 1.35 2.58 8.86
N GLY A 320 1.72 1.48 8.22
CA GLY A 320 0.90 0.78 7.23
C GLY A 320 -0.27 0.03 7.84
N LEU A 321 -1.36 0.71 8.19
CA LEU A 321 -2.58 0.04 8.68
C LEU A 321 -3.25 -0.79 7.58
N CYS A 322 -3.86 -1.91 7.97
CA CYS A 322 -4.69 -2.74 7.10
C CYS A 322 -6.17 -2.59 7.49
N VAL A 323 -7.00 -2.17 6.54
CA VAL A 323 -8.46 -2.23 6.69
C VAL A 323 -8.91 -3.59 6.16
N TRP A 324 -9.71 -4.36 6.90
CA TRP A 324 -10.12 -5.71 6.54
C TRP A 324 -11.62 -5.94 6.78
N PRO A 325 -12.33 -6.78 5.99
CA PRO A 325 -11.91 -7.37 4.71
C PRO A 325 -11.89 -6.35 3.55
N GLN A 326 -11.24 -6.71 2.44
CA GLN A 326 -11.09 -5.87 1.25
C GLN A 326 -11.66 -6.55 -0.01
N PRO A 327 -12.29 -5.78 -0.91
CA PRO A 327 -12.63 -6.25 -2.26
C PRO A 327 -11.42 -6.66 -3.07
N GLY A 328 -11.59 -7.69 -3.88
CA GLY A 328 -10.55 -8.25 -4.70
C GLY A 328 -10.58 -9.78 -4.70
N ARG A 329 -9.98 -10.35 -5.73
CA ARG A 329 -9.75 -11.80 -5.88
C ARG A 329 -8.51 -12.23 -5.10
N TYR A 330 -7.49 -11.39 -5.05
CA TYR A 330 -6.24 -11.63 -4.34
C TYR A 330 -5.53 -10.33 -3.96
N SER A 331 -4.61 -10.43 -3.01
CA SER A 331 -3.69 -9.36 -2.62
C SER A 331 -2.40 -9.46 -3.44
N LEU A 332 -1.91 -8.33 -3.94
CA LEU A 332 -0.53 -8.18 -4.42
C LEU A 332 0.40 -7.67 -3.31
N GLY A 333 -0.13 -7.52 -2.10
CA GLY A 333 0.54 -7.06 -0.89
C GLY A 333 0.43 -5.57 -0.66
N HIS A 334 1.29 -5.07 0.22
CA HIS A 334 1.11 -3.79 0.90
C HIS A 334 -0.29 -3.70 1.57
N THR A 335 -0.64 -2.55 2.11
CA THR A 335 -1.93 -2.36 2.82
C THR A 335 -3.15 -2.24 1.89
N GLY A 336 -2.97 -2.29 0.56
CA GLY A 336 -4.00 -1.82 -0.36
C GLY A 336 -3.88 -2.19 -1.83
N VAL A 337 -2.98 -3.09 -2.25
CA VAL A 337 -2.87 -3.48 -3.67
C VAL A 337 -3.67 -4.77 -3.91
N PHE A 338 -4.92 -4.63 -4.37
CA PHE A 338 -5.80 -5.75 -4.70
C PHE A 338 -6.14 -5.79 -6.21
N ARG A 339 -6.46 -6.99 -6.72
CA ARG A 339 -6.85 -7.27 -8.12
C ARG A 339 -7.85 -8.43 -8.20
#